data_AF-A0A851Z3Z7-F1
#
_entry.id   AF-A0A851Z3Z7-F1
#
_cell.length_a   1.000
_cell.length_b   1.000
_cell.length_c   1.000
_cell.angle_alpha   90.00
_cell.angle_beta   90.00
_cell.angle_gamma   90.00
#
_symmetry.space_group_name_H-M   'P 1'
#
loop_
_entity.id
_entity.type
_entity.pdbx_description
1 polymer ?
#
loop_
_entity_poly.entity_id
_entity_poly.type
_entity_poly.pdbx_seq_one_letter_code
_entity_poly.pdbx_strand_id
1 'polypeptide(L)'
;LEKKYDKACEFYKKHKTRIHGVIYGILISAYLAVVIAACSLNFQRALPLFIITVLAIFFICWDFLIAKYEDRIAAFFSPGQRYLEKQWFWLKWVLCAVLIITIICWLTFDTAKQGSRQMISFGGLVLYVLLMFIFSKYPARVAWRPVFSGIGMQFILGILILRTRVGFDVFNWIGIQTQIFLEYSDTGAKFVFGEKYTDHFFAFKVLPIVIFFSTIMSMLYHIGFMQWLVGKVGWIMQIFLGTTPAESLVAAGNIFVGQTESPLLVRPYLPYLTKSELHAVMTAGFSTIAGSVLGAYISFGVSASHLLTASVMSAPASLATSKLFWPETEKPTVTLRSGLQMAKGESKNLLEAASQGASASILLVANIAVNLISFLALLAFLDSALSWVGNLFDYPQLNFENICAYVFMPFSFMMGVDWEDSFIVGGLLGYKTFFNEFVAYERLSKLIHNREKGGNMYINGVKQYMTVRSEVIATYALCGFANFGSLGLVIGGLTSIAPSRKNEIAGGAFRAMIAGTVACFMTACVAGMLTVPGLEVPCHILLGNAFNSTDFPDNNTELVECCQQLFSSLNHSQEVFPGGNYSLSSWKGCCQILHHPAFNCT
;
A
#
# COMPACT_ATOMS: atom_id res chain seq x y z
N LEU A 1 9.74 24.92 -54.67
CA LEU A 1 8.99 24.24 -53.58
C LEU A 1 9.78 24.27 -52.28
N GLU A 2 11.06 23.89 -52.29
CA GLU A 2 12.02 24.05 -51.16
C GLU A 2 11.97 25.43 -50.49
N LYS A 3 12.17 26.54 -51.22
CA LYS A 3 12.10 27.90 -50.61
C LYS A 3 10.76 28.24 -49.94
N LYS A 4 9.65 27.61 -50.32
CA LYS A 4 8.34 27.79 -49.68
C LYS A 4 8.22 26.88 -48.44
N TYR A 5 8.77 25.67 -48.50
CA TYR A 5 8.88 24.75 -47.38
C TYR A 5 9.78 25.31 -46.27
N ASP A 6 10.95 25.85 -46.62
CA ASP A 6 11.88 26.45 -45.66
C ASP A 6 11.27 27.66 -44.95
N LYS A 7 10.57 28.54 -45.70
CA LYS A 7 9.81 29.65 -45.11
C LYS A 7 8.69 29.17 -44.19
N ALA A 8 8.01 28.07 -44.52
CA ALA A 8 6.98 27.48 -43.67
C ALA A 8 7.58 26.85 -42.40
N CYS A 9 8.72 26.17 -42.50
CA CYS A 9 9.46 25.62 -41.37
C CYS A 9 10.04 26.70 -40.46
N GLU A 10 10.57 27.80 -41.01
CA GLU A 10 11.01 28.96 -40.23
C GLU A 10 9.84 29.66 -39.54
N PHE A 11 8.71 29.85 -40.24
CA PHE A 11 7.50 30.41 -39.65
C PHE A 11 6.96 29.52 -38.52
N TYR A 12 6.92 28.21 -38.73
CA TYR A 12 6.52 27.24 -37.72
C TYR A 12 7.48 27.24 -36.53
N LYS A 13 8.80 27.25 -36.74
CA LYS A 13 9.78 27.35 -35.64
C LYS A 13 9.62 28.66 -34.86
N LYS A 14 9.38 29.79 -35.54
CA LYS A 14 9.19 31.11 -34.94
C LYS A 14 7.91 31.23 -34.14
N HIS A 15 6.83 30.58 -34.58
CA HIS A 15 5.51 30.63 -33.93
C HIS A 15 5.12 29.36 -33.18
N LYS A 16 6.05 28.40 -33.01
CA LYS A 16 5.79 27.06 -32.48
C LYS A 16 5.00 27.09 -31.17
N THR A 17 5.43 27.91 -30.22
CA THR A 17 4.80 28.04 -28.89
C THR A 17 3.39 28.61 -28.97
N ARG A 18 3.15 29.63 -29.80
CA ARG A 18 1.81 30.21 -30.00
C ARG A 18 0.88 29.23 -30.72
N ILE A 19 1.36 28.56 -31.77
CA ILE A 19 0.59 27.56 -32.53
C ILE A 19 0.19 26.40 -31.61
N HIS A 20 1.13 25.84 -30.84
CA HIS A 20 0.81 24.79 -29.87
C HIS A 20 -0.16 25.29 -28.80
N GLY A 21 0.02 26.51 -28.29
CA GLY A 21 -0.89 27.11 -27.31
C GLY A 21 -2.34 27.20 -27.82
N VAL A 22 -2.54 27.61 -29.07
CA VAL A 22 -3.87 27.66 -29.70
C VAL A 22 -4.44 26.24 -29.86
N ILE A 23 -3.65 25.30 -30.35
CA ILE A 23 -4.09 23.89 -30.52
C ILE A 23 -4.50 23.28 -29.19
N TYR A 24 -3.66 23.42 -28.14
CA TYR A 24 -3.98 22.92 -26.81
C TYR A 24 -5.19 23.63 -26.21
N GLY A 25 -5.34 24.95 -26.41
CA GLY A 25 -6.51 25.70 -25.97
C GLY A 25 -7.81 25.18 -26.59
N ILE A 26 -7.81 24.93 -27.91
CA ILE A 26 -8.94 24.34 -28.62
C ILE A 26 -9.24 22.94 -28.07
N LEU A 27 -8.23 22.06 -27.95
CA LEU A 27 -8.43 20.71 -27.44
C LEU A 27 -8.97 20.68 -26.00
N ILE A 28 -8.47 21.54 -25.12
CA ILE A 28 -8.96 21.66 -23.74
C ILE A 28 -10.40 22.18 -23.74
N SER A 29 -10.73 23.17 -24.56
CA SER A 29 -12.11 23.69 -24.65
C SER A 29 -13.09 22.62 -25.17
N ALA A 30 -12.67 21.83 -26.16
CA ALA A 30 -13.45 20.72 -26.69
C ALA A 30 -13.65 19.63 -25.63
N TYR A 31 -12.59 19.30 -24.88
CA TYR A 31 -12.66 18.36 -23.77
C TYR A 31 -13.64 18.83 -22.68
N LEU A 32 -13.57 20.09 -22.26
CA LEU A 32 -14.49 20.66 -21.28
C LEU A 32 -15.94 20.65 -21.80
N ALA A 33 -16.17 20.94 -23.08
CA ALA A 33 -17.50 20.84 -23.69
C ALA A 33 -18.05 19.40 -23.62
N VAL A 34 -17.21 18.39 -23.88
CA VAL A 34 -17.59 16.97 -23.74
C VAL A 34 -17.93 16.62 -22.28
N VAL A 35 -17.14 17.11 -21.32
CA VAL A 35 -17.38 16.87 -19.88
C VAL A 35 -18.72 17.48 -19.47
N ILE A 36 -19.00 18.72 -19.86
CA ILE A 36 -20.26 19.40 -19.57
C ILE A 36 -21.43 18.65 -20.22
N ALA A 37 -21.29 18.24 -21.49
CA ALA A 37 -22.31 17.47 -22.18
C ALA A 37 -22.60 16.14 -21.46
N ALA A 38 -21.56 15.38 -21.09
CA ALA A 38 -21.70 14.12 -20.34
C ALA A 38 -22.39 14.33 -18.98
N CYS A 39 -22.02 15.39 -18.25
CA CYS A 39 -22.65 15.75 -16.98
C CYS A 39 -24.13 16.12 -17.14
N SER A 40 -24.49 16.80 -18.23
CA SER A 40 -25.87 17.20 -18.51
C SER A 40 -26.77 16.03 -18.91
N LEU A 41 -26.22 15.01 -19.58
CA LEU A 41 -26.98 13.83 -20.02
C LEU A 41 -27.22 12.83 -18.88
N ASN A 42 -26.17 12.48 -18.13
CA ASN A 42 -26.31 11.56 -17.00
C ASN A 42 -25.19 11.79 -15.98
N PHE A 43 -25.48 12.66 -15.00
CA PHE A 43 -24.51 13.05 -13.98
C PHE A 43 -23.98 11.86 -13.15
N GLN A 44 -24.84 10.90 -12.82
CA GLN A 44 -24.44 9.72 -12.03
C GLN A 44 -23.34 8.92 -12.73
N ARG A 45 -23.48 8.67 -14.04
CA ARG A 45 -22.45 7.96 -14.82
C ARG A 45 -21.22 8.83 -15.09
N ALA A 46 -21.39 10.15 -15.21
CA ALA A 46 -20.31 11.09 -15.45
C ALA A 46 -19.52 11.49 -14.19
N LEU A 47 -19.95 11.06 -13.00
CA LEU A 47 -19.37 11.46 -11.71
C LEU A 47 -17.83 11.29 -11.65
N PRO A 48 -17.22 10.16 -12.07
CA PRO A 48 -15.76 10.02 -12.00
C PRO A 48 -15.04 11.01 -12.92
N LEU A 49 -15.56 11.21 -14.13
CA LEU A 49 -15.00 12.17 -15.10
C LEU A 49 -15.09 13.60 -14.56
N PHE A 50 -16.22 13.96 -13.94
CA PHE A 50 -16.41 15.26 -13.31
C PHE A 50 -15.42 15.48 -12.15
N ILE A 51 -15.27 14.50 -11.26
CA ILE A 51 -14.35 14.61 -10.11
C ILE A 51 -12.90 14.75 -10.59
N ILE A 52 -12.45 13.91 -11.53
CA ILE A 52 -11.07 13.95 -12.06
C ILE A 52 -10.79 15.30 -12.73
N THR A 53 -11.74 15.83 -13.50
CA THR A 53 -11.56 17.11 -14.19
C THR A 53 -11.52 18.29 -13.24
N VAL A 54 -12.41 18.34 -12.25
CA VAL A 54 -12.41 19.38 -11.22
C VAL A 54 -11.11 19.33 -10.42
N LEU A 55 -10.65 18.14 -10.02
CA LEU A 55 -9.38 17.98 -9.33
C LEU A 55 -8.19 18.40 -10.19
N ALA A 56 -8.16 18.03 -11.47
CA ALA A 56 -7.10 18.43 -12.40
C ALA A 56 -7.04 19.96 -12.53
N ILE A 57 -8.19 20.62 -12.71
CA ILE A 57 -8.26 22.09 -12.78
C ILE A 57 -7.81 22.70 -11.44
N PHE A 58 -8.29 22.17 -10.32
CA PHE A 58 -7.90 22.63 -8.98
C PHE A 58 -6.39 22.57 -8.78
N PHE A 59 -5.75 21.44 -9.09
CA PHE A 59 -4.32 21.27 -8.90
C PHE A 59 -3.48 22.12 -9.88
N ILE A 60 -3.90 22.26 -11.15
CA ILE A 60 -3.24 23.17 -12.10
C ILE A 60 -3.33 24.63 -11.61
N CYS A 61 -4.51 25.06 -11.16
CA CYS A 61 -4.71 26.38 -10.59
C CYS A 61 -3.87 26.58 -9.32
N TRP A 62 -3.86 25.59 -8.43
CA TRP A 62 -3.07 25.59 -7.20
C TRP A 62 -1.57 25.76 -7.49
N ASP A 63 -1.03 24.98 -8.43
CA ASP A 63 0.38 25.07 -8.83
C ASP A 63 0.73 26.41 -9.46
N PHE A 64 -0.14 26.92 -10.33
CA PHE A 64 0.03 28.24 -10.94
C PHE A 64 -0.01 29.36 -9.89
N LEU A 65 -0.92 29.27 -8.91
CA LEU A 65 -1.04 30.25 -7.84
C LEU A 65 0.16 30.21 -6.90
N ILE A 66 0.62 29.01 -6.51
CA ILE A 66 1.83 28.87 -5.70
C ILE A 66 3.03 29.45 -6.42
N ALA A 67 3.26 29.10 -7.70
CA ALA A 67 4.40 29.61 -8.45
C ALA A 67 4.37 31.14 -8.65
N LYS A 68 3.19 31.72 -8.80
CA LYS A 68 3.03 33.17 -9.02
C LYS A 68 3.11 33.99 -7.72
N TYR A 69 2.65 33.42 -6.61
CA TYR A 69 2.50 34.13 -5.35
C TYR A 69 3.38 33.59 -4.23
N GLU A 70 4.38 32.75 -4.51
CA GLU A 70 5.28 32.16 -3.51
C GLU A 70 5.81 33.21 -2.52
N ASP A 71 6.38 34.30 -3.03
CA ASP A 71 6.91 35.39 -2.20
C ASP A 71 5.84 36.08 -1.37
N ARG A 72 4.64 36.26 -1.91
CA ARG A 72 3.52 36.90 -1.19
C ARG A 72 2.93 35.98 -0.14
N ILE A 73 2.84 34.68 -0.41
CA ILE A 73 2.37 33.65 0.52
C ILE A 73 3.38 33.55 1.67
N ALA A 74 4.67 33.47 1.37
CA ALA A 74 5.73 33.48 2.36
C ALA A 74 5.70 34.76 3.20
N ALA A 75 5.55 35.93 2.58
CA ALA A 75 5.42 37.20 3.30
C ALA A 75 4.16 37.25 4.18
N PHE A 76 3.02 36.77 3.70
CA PHE A 76 1.74 36.74 4.42
C PHE A 76 1.77 35.82 5.64
N PHE A 77 2.41 34.65 5.52
CA PHE A 77 2.58 33.72 6.64
C PHE A 77 3.77 34.07 7.54
N SER A 78 4.72 34.92 7.10
CA SER A 78 5.89 35.28 7.90
C SER A 78 5.61 35.91 9.29
N PRO A 79 4.62 36.82 9.49
CA PRO A 79 4.33 37.32 10.83
C PRO A 79 3.68 36.24 11.71
N GLY A 80 2.82 35.41 11.13
CA GLY A 80 2.22 34.25 11.81
C GLY A 80 3.29 33.24 12.22
N GLN A 81 4.23 32.93 11.34
CA GLN A 81 5.35 32.04 11.60
C GLN A 81 6.26 32.59 12.70
N ARG A 82 6.63 33.88 12.68
CA ARG A 82 7.43 34.50 13.76
C ARG A 82 6.72 34.46 15.10
N TYR A 83 5.41 34.68 15.11
CA TYR A 83 4.59 34.56 16.33
C TYR A 83 4.56 33.11 16.82
N LEU A 84 4.33 32.16 15.92
CA LEU A 84 4.36 30.72 16.18
C LEU A 84 5.72 30.27 16.72
N GLU A 85 6.83 30.73 16.14
CA GLU A 85 8.19 30.44 16.61
C GLU A 85 8.43 30.98 18.02
N LYS A 86 7.95 32.20 18.31
CA LYS A 86 8.06 32.81 19.64
C LYS A 86 7.25 32.05 20.69
N GLN A 87 6.06 31.55 20.32
CA GLN A 87 5.18 30.77 21.19
C GLN A 87 5.42 29.26 21.08
N TRP A 88 6.35 28.80 20.23
CA TRP A 88 6.52 27.39 19.89
C TRP A 88 6.87 26.54 21.10
N PHE A 89 7.61 27.14 22.05
CA PHE A 89 7.94 26.48 23.30
C PHE A 89 6.68 26.01 24.02
N TRP A 90 5.69 26.90 24.24
CA TRP A 90 4.44 26.55 24.92
C TRP A 90 3.49 25.74 24.02
N LEU A 91 3.35 26.15 22.76
CA LEU A 91 2.47 25.50 21.79
C LEU A 91 2.84 24.04 21.55
N LYS A 92 4.14 23.69 21.54
CA LYS A 92 4.60 22.30 21.39
C LYS A 92 4.11 21.43 22.55
N TRP A 93 4.18 21.91 23.79
CA TRP A 93 3.70 21.18 24.95
C TRP A 93 2.19 21.04 24.95
N VAL A 94 1.46 22.09 24.56
CA VAL A 94 0.00 22.05 24.44
C VAL A 94 -0.45 21.10 23.34
N LEU A 95 0.13 21.18 22.14
CA LEU A 95 -0.17 20.27 21.04
C LEU A 95 0.14 18.81 21.43
N CYS A 96 1.27 18.57 22.10
CA CYS A 96 1.61 17.23 22.57
C CYS A 96 0.63 16.73 23.62
N ALA A 97 0.25 17.57 24.59
CA ALA A 97 -0.74 17.24 25.61
C ALA A 97 -2.12 16.95 24.99
N VAL A 98 -2.59 17.80 24.07
CA VAL A 98 -3.85 17.61 23.36
C VAL A 98 -3.83 16.31 22.55
N LEU A 99 -2.72 16.02 21.84
CA LEU A 99 -2.60 14.81 21.03
C LEU A 99 -2.59 13.56 21.92
N ILE A 100 -1.86 13.58 23.03
CA ILE A 100 -1.86 12.49 24.04
C ILE A 100 -3.26 12.30 24.63
N ILE A 101 -3.92 13.38 25.08
CA ILE A 101 -5.28 13.33 25.63
C ILE A 101 -6.24 12.78 24.57
N THR A 102 -6.12 13.20 23.32
CA THR A 102 -6.97 12.71 22.22
C THR A 102 -6.77 11.22 21.98
N ILE A 103 -5.51 10.75 21.97
CA ILE A 103 -5.20 9.32 21.84
C ILE A 103 -5.74 8.54 23.04
N ILE A 104 -5.57 9.02 24.27
CA ILE A 104 -6.06 8.35 25.48
C ILE A 104 -7.58 8.29 25.46
N CYS A 105 -8.27 9.40 25.19
CA CYS A 105 -9.71 9.43 25.07
C CYS A 105 -10.18 8.48 23.97
N TRP A 106 -9.56 8.51 22.79
CA TRP A 106 -9.91 7.63 21.68
C TRP A 106 -9.71 6.16 22.04
N LEU A 107 -8.56 5.78 22.60
CA LEU A 107 -8.29 4.42 23.09
C LEU A 107 -9.32 3.99 24.13
N THR A 108 -9.71 4.87 25.05
CA THR A 108 -10.69 4.56 26.09
C THR A 108 -12.06 4.29 25.47
N PHE A 109 -12.50 5.12 24.51
CA PHE A 109 -13.78 4.94 23.82
C PHE A 109 -13.78 3.71 22.88
N ASP A 110 -12.67 3.42 22.23
CA ASP A 110 -12.53 2.29 21.31
C ASP A 110 -12.46 0.97 22.07
N THR A 111 -11.65 0.92 23.14
CA THR A 111 -11.57 -0.24 24.06
C THR A 111 -12.92 -0.54 24.70
N ALA A 112 -13.66 0.48 25.13
CA ALA A 112 -14.98 0.32 25.74
C ALA A 112 -16.01 -0.29 24.77
N LYS A 113 -15.81 -0.17 23.45
CA LYS A 113 -16.72 -0.70 22.43
C LYS A 113 -16.27 -2.04 21.82
N GLN A 114 -14.97 -2.28 21.69
CA GLN A 114 -14.43 -3.30 20.76
C GLN A 114 -13.47 -4.33 21.40
N GLY A 115 -13.21 -4.23 22.71
CA GLY A 115 -12.52 -5.26 23.49
C GLY A 115 -11.00 -5.09 23.62
N SER A 116 -10.35 -6.08 24.25
CA SER A 116 -8.93 -6.01 24.66
C SER A 116 -7.91 -6.17 23.52
N ARG A 117 -8.30 -6.73 22.37
CA ARG A 117 -7.38 -7.09 21.28
C ARG A 117 -6.75 -5.89 20.58
N GLN A 118 -7.48 -4.78 20.45
CA GLN A 118 -6.95 -3.54 19.88
C GLN A 118 -5.90 -2.87 20.79
N MET A 119 -6.01 -3.07 22.11
CA MET A 119 -4.98 -2.61 23.04
C MET A 119 -3.66 -3.36 22.84
N ILE A 120 -3.71 -4.64 22.44
CA ILE A 120 -2.51 -5.41 22.11
C ILE A 120 -1.82 -4.77 20.90
N SER A 121 -2.55 -4.45 19.82
CA SER A 121 -1.99 -3.75 18.66
C SER A 121 -1.34 -2.41 19.02
N PHE A 122 -1.97 -1.62 19.90
CA PHE A 122 -1.40 -0.36 20.41
C PHE A 122 -0.14 -0.60 21.26
N GLY A 123 -0.18 -1.57 22.18
CA GLY A 123 0.97 -1.98 22.97
C GLY A 123 2.13 -2.47 22.11
N GLY A 124 1.82 -3.21 21.04
CA GLY A 124 2.76 -3.62 20.01
C GLY A 124 3.42 -2.45 19.30
N LEU A 125 2.65 -1.44 18.88
CA LEU A 125 3.19 -0.23 18.26
C LEU A 125 4.20 0.46 19.18
N VAL A 126 3.89 0.60 20.47
CA VAL A 126 4.81 1.15 21.48
C VAL A 126 6.04 0.27 21.64
N LEU A 127 5.86 -1.05 21.70
CA LEU A 127 6.96 -2.00 21.87
C LEU A 127 7.89 -2.02 20.64
N TYR A 128 7.37 -1.88 19.42
CA TYR A 128 8.18 -1.73 18.21
C TYR A 128 9.02 -0.45 18.23
N VAL A 129 8.47 0.67 18.70
CA VAL A 129 9.23 1.91 18.92
C VAL A 129 10.33 1.68 19.96
N LEU A 130 10.02 1.00 21.08
CA LEU A 130 11.01 0.68 22.11
C LEU A 130 12.13 -0.23 21.58
N LEU A 131 11.79 -1.29 20.84
CA LEU A 131 12.78 -2.19 20.24
C LEU A 131 13.71 -1.43 19.29
N MET A 132 13.16 -0.57 18.42
CA MET A 132 13.98 0.25 17.52
C MET A 132 14.81 1.28 18.26
N PHE A 133 14.33 1.82 19.38
CA PHE A 133 15.11 2.72 20.23
C PHE A 133 16.28 2.00 20.92
N ILE A 134 16.02 0.83 21.53
CA ILE A 134 17.04 0.02 22.23
C ILE A 134 18.16 -0.40 21.28
N PHE A 135 17.81 -0.86 20.07
CA PHE A 135 18.79 -1.31 19.08
C PHE A 135 19.28 -0.20 18.14
N SER A 136 18.89 1.06 18.41
CA SER A 136 19.31 2.23 17.64
C SER A 136 20.83 2.41 17.67
N LYS A 137 21.42 2.85 16.57
CA LYS A 137 22.87 3.11 16.51
C LYS A 137 23.27 4.32 17.37
N TYR A 138 22.39 5.32 17.48
CA TYR A 138 22.67 6.58 18.18
C TYR A 138 21.44 7.03 19.01
N PRO A 139 21.06 6.32 20.08
CA PRO A 139 19.82 6.59 20.83
C PRO A 139 19.77 8.01 21.43
N ALA A 140 20.92 8.57 21.83
CA ALA A 140 21.00 9.94 22.36
C ALA A 140 20.83 11.04 21.29
N ARG A 141 20.87 10.71 19.99
CA ARG A 141 20.75 11.65 18.87
C ARG A 141 19.42 11.53 18.13
N VAL A 142 18.46 10.77 18.65
CA VAL A 142 17.13 10.60 18.03
C VAL A 142 16.39 11.93 17.97
N ALA A 143 16.10 12.38 16.76
CA ALA A 143 15.17 13.48 16.53
C ALA A 143 13.74 12.94 16.59
N TRP A 144 13.03 13.22 17.69
CA TRP A 144 11.69 12.69 17.93
C TRP A 144 10.59 13.27 17.03
N ARG A 145 10.84 14.40 16.35
CA ARG A 145 9.86 15.00 15.42
C ARG A 145 9.51 14.05 14.25
N PRO A 146 10.46 13.56 13.43
CA PRO A 146 10.16 12.56 12.39
C PRO A 146 9.46 11.31 12.93
N VAL A 147 9.88 10.82 14.11
CA VAL A 147 9.35 9.59 14.71
C VAL A 147 7.88 9.76 15.08
N PHE A 148 7.53 10.73 15.93
CA PHE A 148 6.15 10.96 16.33
C PHE A 148 5.28 11.46 15.18
N SER A 149 5.82 12.32 14.30
CA SER A 149 5.04 12.84 13.17
C SER A 149 4.77 11.78 12.12
N GLY A 150 5.72 10.87 11.86
CA GLY A 150 5.50 9.75 10.93
C GLY A 150 4.50 8.73 11.48
N ILE A 151 4.58 8.39 12.78
CA ILE A 151 3.57 7.56 13.45
C ILE A 151 2.19 8.25 13.43
N GLY A 152 2.14 9.53 13.77
CA GLY A 152 0.90 10.31 13.73
C GLY A 152 0.31 10.38 12.31
N MET A 153 1.14 10.58 11.30
CA MET A 153 0.70 10.67 9.91
C MET A 153 0.13 9.33 9.41
N GLN A 154 0.81 8.19 9.65
CA GLN A 154 0.23 6.89 9.29
C GLN A 154 -1.06 6.59 10.07
N PHE A 155 -1.15 7.01 11.32
CA PHE A 155 -2.35 6.79 12.15
C PHE A 155 -3.54 7.63 11.68
N ILE A 156 -3.31 8.91 11.36
CA ILE A 156 -4.32 9.80 10.78
C ILE A 156 -4.79 9.25 9.42
N LEU A 157 -3.86 8.84 8.55
CA LEU A 157 -4.20 8.20 7.28
C LEU A 157 -5.01 6.92 7.50
N GLY A 158 -4.60 6.08 8.45
CA GLY A 158 -5.34 4.89 8.84
C GLY A 158 -6.76 5.21 9.29
N ILE A 159 -6.98 6.20 10.16
CA ILE A 159 -8.33 6.60 10.61
C ILE A 159 -9.16 7.06 9.42
N LEU A 160 -8.60 7.95 8.59
CA LEU A 160 -9.30 8.48 7.42
C LEU A 160 -9.72 7.35 6.49
N ILE A 161 -8.85 6.39 6.21
CA ILE A 161 -9.08 5.36 5.21
C ILE A 161 -9.87 4.15 5.75
N LEU A 162 -9.53 3.64 6.93
CA LEU A 162 -10.09 2.40 7.48
C LEU A 162 -11.32 2.63 8.36
N ARG A 163 -11.42 3.77 9.03
CA ARG A 163 -12.50 4.01 10.02
C ARG A 163 -13.63 4.89 9.49
N THR A 164 -13.34 5.85 8.62
CA THR A 164 -14.39 6.69 8.03
C THR A 164 -15.05 5.99 6.84
N ARG A 165 -16.38 6.03 6.74
CA ARG A 165 -17.13 5.43 5.62
C ARG A 165 -16.66 5.99 4.28
N VAL A 166 -16.53 7.31 4.20
CA VAL A 166 -16.11 8.01 2.97
C VAL A 166 -14.71 7.57 2.54
N GLY A 167 -13.74 7.48 3.46
CA GLY A 167 -12.40 7.05 3.11
C GLY A 167 -12.33 5.58 2.71
N PHE A 168 -13.08 4.71 3.38
CA PHE A 168 -13.18 3.30 3.02
C PHE A 168 -13.79 3.13 1.63
N ASP A 169 -14.90 3.81 1.33
CA ASP A 169 -15.56 3.76 0.03
C ASP A 169 -14.65 4.26 -1.10
N VAL A 170 -13.90 5.33 -0.86
CA VAL A 170 -12.92 5.87 -1.82
C VAL A 170 -11.81 4.86 -2.09
N PHE A 171 -11.17 4.30 -1.06
CA PHE A 171 -10.07 3.34 -1.25
C PHE A 171 -10.55 1.99 -1.78
N ASN A 172 -11.77 1.57 -1.44
CA ASN A 172 -12.41 0.41 -2.03
C ASN A 172 -12.68 0.63 -3.52
N TRP A 173 -13.20 1.80 -3.90
CA TRP A 173 -13.39 2.17 -5.30
C TRP A 173 -12.05 2.20 -6.05
N ILE A 174 -11.00 2.84 -5.50
CA ILE A 174 -9.66 2.84 -6.11
C ILE A 174 -9.11 1.40 -6.23
N GLY A 175 -9.34 0.55 -5.23
CA GLY A 175 -8.95 -0.86 -5.25
C GLY A 175 -9.62 -1.62 -6.40
N ILE A 176 -10.93 -1.47 -6.56
CA ILE A 176 -11.70 -2.08 -7.66
C ILE A 176 -11.23 -1.54 -9.01
N GLN A 177 -11.02 -0.22 -9.16
CA GLN A 177 -10.49 0.35 -10.40
C GLN A 177 -9.09 -0.17 -10.71
N THR A 178 -8.25 -0.36 -9.69
CA THR A 178 -6.92 -0.95 -9.85
C THR A 178 -7.05 -2.39 -10.32
N GLN A 179 -7.94 -3.20 -9.75
CA GLN A 179 -8.19 -4.56 -10.21
C GLN A 179 -8.62 -4.61 -11.69
N ILE A 180 -9.61 -3.80 -12.08
CA ILE A 180 -10.08 -3.70 -13.48
C ILE A 180 -8.93 -3.26 -14.40
N PHE A 181 -8.13 -2.30 -13.96
CA PHE A 181 -6.97 -1.84 -14.73
C PHE A 181 -5.95 -2.97 -14.97
N LEU A 182 -5.72 -3.84 -13.99
CA LEU A 182 -4.80 -4.97 -14.12
C LEU A 182 -5.38 -6.07 -15.02
N GLU A 183 -6.71 -6.24 -15.05
CA GLU A 183 -7.39 -7.18 -15.96
C GLU A 183 -7.19 -6.80 -17.44
N TYR A 184 -6.89 -5.54 -17.78
CA TYR A 184 -6.53 -5.19 -19.17
C TYR A 184 -5.27 -5.89 -19.66
N SER A 185 -4.36 -6.29 -18.77
CA SER A 185 -3.18 -7.08 -19.14
C SER A 185 -3.53 -8.46 -19.70
N ASP A 186 -4.72 -8.99 -19.38
CA ASP A 186 -5.20 -10.29 -19.87
C ASP A 186 -5.35 -10.31 -21.37
N THR A 187 -5.71 -9.18 -21.98
CA THR A 187 -5.82 -9.07 -23.44
C THR A 187 -4.45 -9.32 -24.10
N GLY A 188 -3.39 -8.76 -23.50
CA GLY A 188 -2.02 -8.98 -23.96
C GLY A 188 -1.52 -10.39 -23.66
N ALA A 189 -1.76 -10.89 -22.45
CA ALA A 189 -1.36 -12.24 -22.04
C ALA A 189 -2.04 -13.32 -22.90
N LYS A 190 -3.36 -13.19 -23.13
CA LYS A 190 -4.15 -14.08 -23.98
C LYS A 190 -3.69 -14.08 -25.43
N PHE A 191 -3.26 -12.93 -25.96
CA PHE A 191 -2.70 -12.85 -27.31
C PHE A 191 -1.33 -13.53 -27.42
N VAL A 192 -0.43 -13.30 -26.46
CA VAL A 192 0.95 -13.81 -26.50
C VAL A 192 1.04 -15.29 -26.13
N PHE A 193 0.29 -15.73 -25.13
CA PHE A 193 0.35 -17.10 -24.57
C PHE A 193 -0.85 -17.98 -24.95
N GLY A 194 -1.82 -17.43 -25.68
CA GLY A 194 -3.03 -18.13 -26.11
C GLY A 194 -4.16 -18.16 -25.07
N GLU A 195 -5.29 -18.77 -25.44
CA GLU A 195 -6.50 -18.88 -24.61
C GLU A 195 -6.27 -19.58 -23.25
N LYS A 196 -5.26 -20.45 -23.18
CA LYS A 196 -4.93 -21.26 -21.99
C LYS A 196 -3.89 -20.61 -21.07
N TYR A 197 -3.70 -19.29 -21.15
CA TYR A 197 -2.77 -18.57 -20.30
C TYR A 197 -3.07 -18.70 -18.79
N THR A 198 -4.30 -19.08 -18.41
CA THR A 198 -4.69 -19.34 -17.02
C THR A 198 -4.16 -20.66 -16.44
N ASP A 199 -3.75 -21.62 -17.28
CA ASP A 199 -3.29 -22.94 -16.81
C ASP A 199 -2.00 -22.82 -15.98
N HIS A 200 -1.08 -21.94 -16.39
CA HIS A 200 0.10 -21.57 -15.60
C HIS A 200 -0.08 -20.16 -15.05
N PHE A 201 -1.04 -20.02 -14.13
CA PHE A 201 -1.50 -18.75 -13.57
C PHE A 201 -0.36 -17.80 -13.18
N PHE A 202 0.65 -18.27 -12.46
CA PHE A 202 1.76 -17.39 -12.06
C PHE A 202 2.56 -16.86 -13.27
N ALA A 203 3.06 -17.75 -14.12
CA ALA A 203 3.96 -17.36 -15.20
C ALA A 203 3.26 -16.58 -16.33
N PHE A 204 2.01 -16.93 -16.66
CA PHE A 204 1.32 -16.40 -17.83
C PHE A 204 0.15 -15.46 -17.52
N LYS A 205 -0.29 -15.34 -16.26
CA LYS A 205 -1.28 -14.32 -15.83
C LYS A 205 -0.65 -13.28 -14.90
N VAL A 206 0.13 -13.70 -13.91
CA VAL A 206 0.69 -12.78 -12.89
C VAL A 206 1.87 -11.96 -13.43
N LEU A 207 2.85 -12.59 -14.08
CA LEU A 207 4.02 -11.88 -14.59
C LEU A 207 3.70 -10.84 -15.70
N PRO A 208 2.75 -11.07 -16.62
CA PRO A 208 2.34 -10.05 -17.60
C PRO A 208 1.76 -8.77 -16.98
N ILE A 209 1.10 -8.87 -15.82
CA ILE A 209 0.64 -7.70 -15.08
C ILE A 209 1.82 -6.77 -14.73
N VAL A 210 2.96 -7.34 -14.32
CA VAL A 210 4.18 -6.59 -14.00
C VAL A 210 4.70 -5.83 -15.23
N ILE A 211 4.70 -6.47 -16.40
CA ILE A 211 5.11 -5.87 -17.69
C ILE A 211 4.20 -4.70 -18.05
N PHE A 212 2.89 -4.91 -17.97
CA PHE A 212 1.88 -3.90 -18.28
C PHE A 212 2.00 -2.69 -17.34
N PHE A 213 2.12 -2.93 -16.04
CA PHE A 213 2.25 -1.86 -15.06
C PHE A 213 3.56 -1.06 -15.26
N SER A 214 4.69 -1.73 -15.51
CA SER A 214 5.97 -1.08 -15.80
C SER A 214 5.89 -0.15 -17.02
N THR A 215 5.18 -0.60 -18.07
CA THR A 215 4.92 0.19 -19.28
C THR A 215 4.16 1.48 -18.96
N ILE A 216 3.07 1.37 -18.19
CA ILE A 216 2.25 2.52 -17.80
C ILE A 216 3.00 3.47 -16.87
N MET A 217 3.75 2.95 -15.90
CA MET A 217 4.57 3.79 -15.03
C MET A 217 5.59 4.61 -15.83
N SER A 218 6.30 3.98 -16.77
CA SER A 218 7.23 4.67 -17.66
C SER A 218 6.55 5.79 -18.47
N MET A 219 5.33 5.53 -18.99
CA MET A 219 4.51 6.55 -19.65
C MET A 219 4.15 7.72 -18.72
N LEU A 220 3.72 7.43 -17.49
CA LEU A 220 3.37 8.46 -16.50
C LEU A 220 4.59 9.29 -16.06
N TYR A 221 5.77 8.68 -15.98
CA TYR A 221 7.04 9.38 -15.77
C TYR A 221 7.45 10.25 -16.95
N HIS A 222 7.23 9.80 -18.19
CA HIS A 222 7.51 10.61 -19.37
C HIS A 222 6.58 11.84 -19.45
N ILE A 223 5.29 11.67 -19.11
CA ILE A 223 4.31 12.76 -19.08
C ILE A 223 4.61 13.78 -17.96
N GLY A 224 5.28 13.37 -16.88
CA GLY A 224 5.56 14.23 -15.73
C GLY A 224 4.57 14.08 -14.56
N PHE A 225 3.54 13.23 -14.70
CA PHE A 225 2.50 13.07 -13.69
C PHE A 225 3.06 12.42 -12.41
N MET A 226 3.89 11.38 -12.55
CA MET A 226 4.49 10.73 -11.38
C MET A 226 5.41 11.68 -10.61
N GLN A 227 6.22 12.48 -11.29
CA GLN A 227 7.08 13.48 -10.64
C GLN A 227 6.25 14.52 -9.91
N TRP A 228 5.16 14.99 -10.52
CA TRP A 228 4.23 15.90 -9.85
C TRP A 228 3.63 15.28 -8.59
N LEU A 229 3.08 14.06 -8.71
CA LEU A 229 2.42 13.36 -7.61
C LEU A 229 3.39 13.07 -6.45
N VAL A 230 4.53 12.45 -6.75
CA VAL A 230 5.58 12.13 -5.76
C VAL A 230 6.16 13.41 -5.16
N GLY A 231 6.31 14.46 -5.96
CA GLY A 231 6.72 15.79 -5.50
C GLY A 231 5.77 16.37 -4.44
N LYS A 232 4.46 16.26 -4.66
CA LYS A 232 3.44 16.74 -3.70
C LYS A 232 3.41 15.91 -2.43
N VAL A 233 3.38 14.58 -2.55
CA VAL A 233 3.38 13.69 -1.37
C VAL A 233 4.66 13.85 -0.56
N GLY A 234 5.82 13.91 -1.23
CA GLY A 234 7.12 14.14 -0.60
C GLY A 234 7.21 15.49 0.09
N TRP A 235 6.66 16.56 -0.50
CA TRP A 235 6.59 17.89 0.12
C TRP A 235 5.73 17.89 1.39
N ILE A 236 4.56 17.25 1.36
CA ILE A 236 3.70 17.09 2.55
C ILE A 236 4.49 16.37 3.64
N MET A 237 5.06 15.21 3.34
CA MET A 237 5.86 14.42 4.30
C MET A 237 7.02 15.24 4.85
N GLN A 238 7.72 15.99 4.00
CA GLN A 238 8.83 16.83 4.43
C GLN A 238 8.41 17.89 5.45
N ILE A 239 7.29 18.58 5.23
CA ILE A 239 6.81 19.63 6.15
C ILE A 239 6.48 19.04 7.51
N PHE A 240 5.76 17.92 7.55
CA PHE A 240 5.36 17.30 8.81
C PHE A 240 6.55 16.69 9.54
N LEU A 241 7.33 15.83 8.87
CA LEU A 241 8.41 15.09 9.51
C LEU A 241 9.68 15.92 9.74
N GLY A 242 9.90 16.98 8.96
CA GLY A 242 11.12 17.78 9.02
C GLY A 242 12.37 17.04 8.49
N THR A 243 12.16 15.99 7.71
CA THR A 243 13.17 15.22 6.99
C THR A 243 13.72 16.01 5.81
N THR A 244 14.77 15.51 5.16
CA THR A 244 15.34 16.19 4.01
C THR A 244 14.49 15.97 2.76
N PRO A 245 14.54 16.88 1.78
CA PRO A 245 13.77 16.73 0.55
C PRO A 245 14.03 15.40 -0.18
N ALA A 246 15.28 14.94 -0.20
CA ALA A 246 15.67 13.75 -0.95
C ALA A 246 15.07 12.47 -0.35
N GLU A 247 15.19 12.27 0.96
CA GLU A 247 14.62 11.08 1.61
C GLU A 247 13.08 11.10 1.63
N SER A 248 12.45 12.27 1.75
CA SER A 248 11.00 12.42 1.66
C SER A 248 10.47 12.10 0.26
N LEU A 249 11.16 12.55 -0.80
CA LEU A 249 10.80 12.23 -2.18
C LEU A 249 10.96 10.74 -2.48
N VAL A 250 12.02 10.10 -1.99
CA VAL A 250 12.19 8.66 -2.16
C VAL A 250 11.15 7.87 -1.39
N ALA A 251 10.82 8.26 -0.15
CA ALA A 251 9.77 7.62 0.63
C ALA A 251 8.39 7.76 -0.04
N ALA A 252 8.08 8.94 -0.58
CA ALA A 252 6.87 9.15 -1.36
C ALA A 252 6.87 8.38 -2.69
N GLY A 253 8.01 8.28 -3.37
CA GLY A 253 8.18 7.51 -4.60
C GLY A 253 7.92 6.03 -4.37
N ASN A 254 8.44 5.48 -3.27
CA ASN A 254 8.31 4.08 -2.88
C ASN A 254 6.85 3.63 -2.63
N ILE A 255 5.87 4.55 -2.55
CA ILE A 255 4.45 4.20 -2.55
C ILE A 255 4.03 3.56 -3.89
N PHE A 256 4.67 3.98 -4.99
CA PHE A 256 4.26 3.64 -6.35
C PHE A 256 5.31 2.82 -7.10
N VAL A 257 6.59 3.13 -6.90
CA VAL A 257 7.71 2.47 -7.57
C VAL A 257 8.53 1.62 -6.61
N GLY A 258 9.27 0.66 -7.15
CA GLY A 258 10.02 -0.31 -6.36
C GLY A 258 11.30 0.23 -5.73
N GLN A 259 11.86 -0.54 -4.81
CA GLN A 259 13.08 -0.21 -4.05
C GLN A 259 14.32 0.14 -4.89
N THR A 260 14.40 -0.34 -6.13
CA THR A 260 15.51 -0.04 -7.07
C THR A 260 15.23 1.16 -7.97
N GLU A 261 13.96 1.54 -8.14
CA GLU A 261 13.51 2.60 -9.05
C GLU A 261 13.36 3.94 -8.30
N SER A 262 12.83 3.92 -7.08
CA SER A 262 12.66 5.12 -6.26
C SER A 262 13.95 5.94 -6.07
N PRO A 263 15.13 5.34 -5.86
CA PRO A 263 16.38 6.10 -5.75
C PRO A 263 16.77 6.84 -7.05
N LEU A 264 16.28 6.40 -8.22
CA LEU A 264 16.55 7.09 -9.49
C LEU A 264 15.95 8.50 -9.52
N LEU A 265 14.87 8.74 -8.77
CA LEU A 265 14.23 10.05 -8.65
C LEU A 265 15.18 11.11 -8.10
N VAL A 266 16.12 10.68 -7.26
CA VAL A 266 17.12 11.53 -6.59
C VAL A 266 18.54 11.14 -6.97
N ARG A 267 18.73 10.45 -8.10
CA ARG A 267 20.04 9.94 -8.58
C ARG A 267 21.18 10.96 -8.48
N PRO A 268 21.03 12.24 -8.90
CA PRO A 268 22.11 13.23 -8.81
C PRO A 268 22.57 13.53 -7.38
N TYR A 269 21.70 13.27 -6.40
CA TYR A 269 21.90 13.63 -4.99
C TYR A 269 22.41 12.47 -4.14
N LEU A 270 22.22 11.22 -4.56
CA LEU A 270 22.65 10.01 -3.83
C LEU A 270 24.12 10.03 -3.37
N PRO A 271 25.10 10.50 -4.19
CA PRO A 271 26.50 10.56 -3.74
C PRO A 271 26.75 11.53 -2.59
N TYR A 272 25.84 12.48 -2.35
CA TYR A 272 25.99 13.57 -1.39
C TYR A 272 25.15 13.41 -0.12
N LEU A 273 24.25 12.42 -0.09
CA LEU A 273 23.41 12.14 1.08
C LEU A 273 24.25 11.77 2.31
N THR A 274 23.75 11.96 3.51
CA THR A 274 24.37 11.43 4.73
C THR A 274 24.11 9.93 4.86
N LYS A 275 24.78 9.27 5.81
CA LYS A 275 24.53 7.84 6.10
C LYS A 275 23.10 7.58 6.58
N SER A 276 22.50 8.52 7.33
CA SER A 276 21.11 8.39 7.81
C SER A 276 20.11 8.62 6.68
N GLU A 277 20.34 9.60 5.80
CA GLU A 277 19.52 9.78 4.59
C GLU A 277 19.56 8.56 3.68
N LEU A 278 20.75 7.97 3.48
CA LEU A 278 20.90 6.75 2.69
C LEU A 278 20.22 5.53 3.35
N HIS A 279 20.30 5.43 4.68
CA HIS A 279 19.54 4.43 5.43
C HIS A 279 18.02 4.63 5.27
N ALA A 280 17.51 5.87 5.28
CA ALA A 280 16.11 6.18 5.03
C ALA A 280 15.66 5.79 3.62
N VAL A 281 16.48 6.07 2.61
CA VAL A 281 16.24 5.63 1.22
C VAL A 281 16.09 4.12 1.12
N MET A 282 16.99 3.36 1.76
CA MET A 282 16.92 1.89 1.79
C MET A 282 15.72 1.37 2.58
N THR A 283 15.49 1.90 3.79
CA THR A 283 14.36 1.50 4.65
C THR A 283 13.02 1.73 3.96
N ALA A 284 12.85 2.86 3.27
CA ALA A 284 11.65 3.15 2.51
C ALA A 284 11.39 2.07 1.44
N GLY A 285 12.43 1.65 0.71
CA GLY A 285 12.31 0.58 -0.29
C GLY A 285 11.92 -0.77 0.32
N PHE A 286 12.47 -1.13 1.47
CA PHE A 286 12.12 -2.38 2.16
C PHE A 286 10.72 -2.36 2.80
N SER A 287 10.24 -1.18 3.18
CA SER A 287 8.95 -1.02 3.88
C SER A 287 7.73 -0.95 2.95
N THR A 288 7.93 -0.86 1.63
CA THR A 288 6.85 -0.73 0.65
C THR A 288 6.95 -1.81 -0.42
N ILE A 289 5.91 -1.88 -1.26
CA ILE A 289 5.87 -2.70 -2.46
C ILE A 289 5.76 -1.80 -3.69
N ALA A 290 6.24 -2.28 -4.83
CA ALA A 290 6.04 -1.59 -6.10
C ALA A 290 4.60 -1.76 -6.59
N GLY A 291 4.06 -0.76 -7.28
CA GLY A 291 2.75 -0.90 -7.93
C GLY A 291 2.73 -2.02 -8.99
N SER A 292 3.88 -2.38 -9.55
CA SER A 292 3.99 -3.46 -10.53
C SER A 292 3.73 -4.84 -9.95
N VAL A 293 4.12 -5.07 -8.69
CA VAL A 293 3.88 -6.33 -7.97
C VAL A 293 2.61 -6.28 -7.13
N LEU A 294 2.11 -5.08 -6.79
CA LEU A 294 0.82 -4.89 -6.13
C LEU A 294 -0.29 -5.66 -6.87
N GLY A 295 -0.31 -5.56 -8.19
CA GLY A 295 -1.30 -6.27 -8.99
C GLY A 295 -1.18 -7.79 -8.97
N ALA A 296 0.04 -8.31 -8.77
CA ALA A 296 0.25 -9.73 -8.57
C ALA A 296 -0.42 -10.22 -7.27
N TYR A 297 -0.26 -9.49 -6.17
CA TYR A 297 -0.86 -9.88 -4.89
C TYR A 297 -2.40 -9.75 -4.93
N ILE A 298 -2.92 -8.73 -5.62
CA ILE A 298 -4.37 -8.61 -5.86
C ILE A 298 -4.88 -9.81 -6.66
N SER A 299 -4.13 -10.27 -7.67
CA SER A 299 -4.52 -11.45 -8.45
C SER A 299 -4.50 -12.77 -7.66
N PHE A 300 -3.79 -12.81 -6.52
CA PHE A 300 -3.88 -13.92 -5.56
C PHE A 300 -5.13 -13.85 -4.68
N GLY A 301 -5.96 -12.80 -4.77
CA GLY A 301 -7.15 -12.63 -3.93
C GLY A 301 -6.89 -11.83 -2.64
N VAL A 302 -5.72 -11.18 -2.52
CA VAL A 302 -5.46 -10.26 -1.42
C VAL A 302 -6.22 -8.95 -1.68
N SER A 303 -6.87 -8.41 -0.63
CA SER A 303 -7.67 -7.19 -0.75
C SER A 303 -6.86 -6.00 -1.29
N ALA A 304 -7.27 -5.49 -2.45
CA ALA A 304 -6.66 -4.34 -3.11
C ALA A 304 -6.72 -3.07 -2.24
N SER A 305 -7.84 -2.85 -1.54
CA SER A 305 -8.02 -1.67 -0.69
C SER A 305 -7.04 -1.67 0.48
N HIS A 306 -6.83 -2.83 1.11
CA HIS A 306 -5.86 -2.97 2.20
C HIS A 306 -4.42 -2.83 1.72
N LEU A 307 -4.05 -3.43 0.58
CA LEU A 307 -2.69 -3.30 0.03
C LEU A 307 -2.35 -1.86 -0.37
N LEU A 308 -3.27 -1.16 -1.05
CA LEU A 308 -3.10 0.25 -1.41
C LEU A 308 -2.93 1.14 -0.17
N THR A 309 -3.77 0.90 0.84
CA THR A 309 -3.70 1.64 2.12
C THR A 309 -2.37 1.38 2.83
N ALA A 310 -1.92 0.13 2.89
CA ALA A 310 -0.64 -0.25 3.47
C ALA A 310 0.53 0.46 2.77
N SER A 311 0.56 0.48 1.43
CA SER A 311 1.62 1.18 0.68
C SER A 311 1.70 2.67 1.01
N VAL A 312 0.56 3.35 1.13
CA VAL A 312 0.51 4.78 1.48
C VAL A 312 0.95 5.03 2.92
N MET A 313 0.52 4.18 3.87
CA MET A 313 0.89 4.30 5.29
C MET A 313 2.35 3.95 5.55
N SER A 314 2.94 3.05 4.76
CA SER A 314 4.33 2.62 4.91
C SER A 314 5.33 3.75 4.64
N ALA A 315 5.01 4.72 3.77
CA ALA A 315 5.93 5.84 3.48
C ALA A 315 6.28 6.68 4.74
N PRO A 316 5.34 7.25 5.51
CA PRO A 316 5.66 7.93 6.76
C PRO A 316 6.16 6.98 7.86
N ALA A 317 5.69 5.72 7.90
CA ALA A 317 6.21 4.72 8.84
C ALA A 317 7.71 4.44 8.60
N SER A 318 8.13 4.35 7.34
CA SER A 318 9.52 4.09 6.96
C SER A 318 10.49 5.17 7.45
N LEU A 319 10.10 6.44 7.34
CA LEU A 319 10.89 7.57 7.82
C LEU A 319 10.92 7.62 9.34
N ALA A 320 9.79 7.33 10.01
CA ALA A 320 9.75 7.24 11.46
C ALA A 320 10.69 6.15 11.99
N THR A 321 10.62 4.94 11.43
CA THR A 321 11.45 3.81 11.87
C THR A 321 12.91 4.03 11.51
N SER A 322 13.20 4.54 10.31
CA SER A 322 14.57 4.80 9.88
C SER A 322 15.26 5.86 10.74
N LYS A 323 14.60 6.99 11.00
CA LYS A 323 15.17 8.08 11.83
C LYS A 323 15.23 7.73 13.32
N LEU A 324 14.48 6.73 13.77
CA LEU A 324 14.62 6.15 15.11
C LEU A 324 15.82 5.19 15.19
N PHE A 325 15.97 4.31 14.21
CA PHE A 325 16.96 3.22 14.25
C PHE A 325 18.37 3.68 13.83
N TRP A 326 18.46 4.60 12.87
CA TRP A 326 19.70 5.26 12.46
C TRP A 326 19.50 6.78 12.32
N PRO A 327 19.55 7.52 13.44
CA PRO A 327 19.29 8.96 13.45
C PRO A 327 20.29 9.79 12.66
N GLU A 328 19.86 10.98 12.24
CA GLU A 328 20.71 11.96 11.57
C GLU A 328 21.76 12.52 12.53
N THR A 329 23.03 12.47 12.14
CA THR A 329 24.16 12.97 12.95
C THR A 329 24.98 14.01 12.22
N GLU A 330 24.86 14.06 10.89
CA GLU A 330 25.59 14.96 10.01
C GLU A 330 24.67 16.10 9.56
N LYS A 331 25.26 17.20 9.06
CA LYS A 331 24.46 18.28 8.46
C LYS A 331 24.12 17.89 7.02
N PRO A 332 22.83 17.85 6.64
CA PRO A 332 22.45 17.49 5.28
C PRO A 332 22.92 18.55 4.29
N THR A 333 23.53 18.10 3.20
CA THR A 333 24.09 18.95 2.14
C THR A 333 23.02 19.40 1.15
N VAL A 334 21.99 18.58 0.94
CA VAL A 334 20.89 18.83 0.00
C VAL A 334 19.76 19.56 0.74
N THR A 335 19.60 20.86 0.47
CA THR A 335 18.57 21.70 1.10
C THR A 335 17.54 22.18 0.08
N LEU A 336 16.36 22.57 0.56
CA LEU A 336 15.23 22.98 -0.26
C LEU A 336 15.54 24.15 -1.23
N ARG A 337 16.52 25.00 -0.88
CA ARG A 337 16.97 26.13 -1.71
C ARG A 337 17.61 25.71 -3.03
N SER A 338 18.07 24.46 -3.17
CA SER A 338 18.70 24.00 -4.41
C SER A 338 17.69 23.51 -5.46
N GLY A 339 16.38 23.48 -5.17
CA GLY A 339 15.34 23.03 -6.10
C GLY A 339 15.61 21.63 -6.64
N LEU A 340 15.12 20.58 -5.97
CA LEU A 340 15.37 19.21 -6.41
C LEU A 340 14.80 18.98 -7.81
N GLN A 341 15.69 18.83 -8.78
CA GLN A 341 15.31 18.42 -10.13
C GLN A 341 15.21 16.89 -10.12
N MET A 342 13.98 16.40 -10.15
CA MET A 342 13.73 14.97 -10.41
C MET A 342 14.18 14.65 -11.84
N ALA A 343 14.87 13.53 -12.01
CA ALA A 343 15.25 13.06 -13.33
C ALA A 343 13.99 12.87 -14.20
N LYS A 344 13.98 13.50 -15.38
CA LYS A 344 12.95 13.25 -16.40
C LYS A 344 13.36 12.04 -17.22
N GLY A 345 12.38 11.24 -17.66
CA GLY A 345 12.63 10.15 -18.60
C GLY A 345 13.26 10.70 -19.88
N GLU A 346 14.28 10.01 -20.40
CA GLU A 346 15.03 10.41 -21.59
C GLU A 346 14.28 10.14 -22.92
N SER A 347 13.11 9.50 -22.85
CA SER A 347 12.30 9.12 -24.00
C SER A 347 11.82 10.37 -24.76
N LYS A 348 11.80 10.34 -26.10
CA LYS A 348 11.42 11.47 -26.95
C LYS A 348 9.90 11.59 -27.13
N ASN A 349 9.18 10.48 -27.04
CA ASN A 349 7.73 10.43 -27.16
C ASN A 349 7.13 9.36 -26.24
N LEU A 350 5.80 9.40 -26.10
CA LEU A 350 5.06 8.53 -25.19
C LEU A 350 5.18 7.04 -25.56
N LEU A 351 5.24 6.72 -26.85
CA LEU A 351 5.37 5.34 -27.32
C LEU A 351 6.76 4.76 -27.05
N GLU A 352 7.80 5.58 -27.18
CA GLU A 352 9.16 5.24 -26.78
C GLU A 352 9.23 4.98 -25.27
N ALA A 353 8.59 5.82 -24.45
CA ALA A 353 8.50 5.61 -23.01
C ALA A 353 7.79 4.29 -22.66
N ALA A 354 6.69 3.99 -23.35
CA ALA A 354 5.98 2.72 -23.21
C ALA A 354 6.89 1.52 -23.55
N SER A 355 7.54 1.57 -24.72
CA SER A 355 8.46 0.51 -25.14
C SER A 355 9.63 0.33 -24.18
N GLN A 356 10.23 1.43 -23.68
CA GLN A 356 11.31 1.37 -22.69
C GLN A 356 10.84 0.75 -21.37
N GLY A 357 9.64 1.09 -20.91
CA GLY A 357 9.05 0.50 -19.70
C GLY A 357 8.78 -1.00 -19.84
N ALA A 358 8.30 -1.42 -21.01
CA ALA A 358 8.12 -2.84 -21.34
C ALA A 358 9.47 -3.57 -21.38
N SER A 359 10.49 -3.02 -22.07
CA SER A 359 11.81 -3.64 -22.15
C SER A 359 12.53 -3.70 -20.80
N ALA A 360 12.42 -2.67 -19.96
CA ALA A 360 12.99 -2.66 -18.62
C ALA A 360 12.39 -3.77 -17.73
N SER A 361 11.12 -4.15 -17.97
CA SER A 361 10.45 -5.20 -17.21
C SER A 361 10.97 -6.62 -17.50
N ILE A 362 11.71 -6.84 -18.60
CA ILE A 362 12.25 -8.16 -18.96
C ILE A 362 13.13 -8.71 -17.82
N LEU A 363 14.10 -7.91 -17.37
CA LEU A 363 15.00 -8.31 -16.29
C LEU A 363 14.24 -8.44 -14.96
N LEU A 364 13.28 -7.55 -14.71
CA LEU A 364 12.46 -7.59 -13.49
C LEU A 364 11.65 -8.90 -13.40
N VAL A 365 10.91 -9.22 -14.45
CA VAL A 365 10.08 -10.43 -14.53
C VAL A 365 10.92 -11.70 -14.51
N ALA A 366 12.04 -11.73 -15.24
CA ALA A 366 12.97 -12.85 -15.22
C ALA A 366 13.53 -13.09 -13.82
N ASN A 367 13.95 -12.02 -13.12
CA ASN A 367 14.45 -12.12 -11.74
C ASN A 367 13.37 -12.62 -10.78
N ILE A 368 12.12 -12.13 -10.89
CA ILE A 368 11.01 -12.61 -10.06
C ILE A 368 10.78 -14.11 -10.28
N ALA A 369 10.67 -14.55 -11.54
CA ALA A 369 10.42 -15.95 -11.87
C ALA A 369 11.54 -16.88 -11.39
N VAL A 370 12.80 -16.55 -11.69
CA VAL A 370 13.96 -17.37 -11.33
C VAL A 370 14.13 -17.44 -9.80
N ASN A 371 13.95 -16.32 -9.10
CA ASN A 371 14.04 -16.30 -7.64
C ASN A 371 12.94 -17.16 -7.00
N LEU A 372 11.71 -17.11 -7.52
CA LEU A 372 10.61 -17.94 -6.99
C LEU A 372 10.84 -19.43 -7.21
N ILE A 373 11.30 -19.83 -8.40
CA ILE A 373 11.68 -21.22 -8.68
C ILE A 373 12.76 -21.68 -7.70
N SER A 374 13.82 -20.90 -7.55
CA SER A 374 14.95 -21.23 -6.68
C SER A 374 14.52 -21.32 -5.20
N PHE A 375 13.77 -20.34 -4.70
CA PHE A 375 13.39 -20.27 -3.30
C PHE A 375 12.32 -21.29 -2.91
N LEU A 376 11.35 -21.58 -3.78
CA LEU A 376 10.38 -22.65 -3.50
C LEU A 376 11.04 -24.02 -3.52
N ALA A 377 11.98 -24.26 -4.44
CA ALA A 377 12.76 -25.50 -4.45
C ALA A 377 13.65 -25.63 -3.21
N LEU A 378 14.31 -24.53 -2.79
CA LEU A 378 15.12 -24.50 -1.58
C LEU A 378 14.27 -24.69 -0.32
N LEU A 379 13.06 -24.12 -0.28
CA LEU A 379 12.11 -24.34 0.81
C LEU A 379 11.69 -25.83 0.88
N ALA A 380 11.30 -26.43 -0.24
CA ALA A 380 10.94 -27.86 -0.26
C ALA A 380 12.11 -28.76 0.17
N PHE A 381 13.33 -28.41 -0.22
CA PHE A 381 14.55 -29.09 0.23
C PHE A 381 14.76 -28.92 1.74
N LEU A 382 14.64 -27.70 2.27
CA LEU A 382 14.77 -27.43 3.70
C LEU A 382 13.69 -28.13 4.52
N ASP A 383 12.45 -28.12 4.08
CA ASP A 383 11.34 -28.82 4.73
C ASP A 383 11.60 -30.33 4.77
N SER A 384 12.08 -30.91 3.68
CA SER A 384 12.44 -32.34 3.62
C SER A 384 13.63 -32.68 4.51
N ALA A 385 14.66 -31.82 4.52
CA ALA A 385 15.84 -31.98 5.36
C ALA A 385 15.50 -31.84 6.85
N LEU A 386 14.67 -30.86 7.22
CA LEU A 386 14.18 -30.67 8.57
C LEU A 386 13.25 -31.80 9.00
N SER A 387 12.41 -32.31 8.10
CA SER A 387 11.57 -33.48 8.39
C SER A 387 12.42 -34.71 8.67
N TRP A 388 13.50 -34.93 7.90
CA TRP A 388 14.47 -36.00 8.17
C TRP A 388 15.17 -35.82 9.53
N VAL A 389 15.62 -34.61 9.86
CA VAL A 389 16.22 -34.31 11.18
C VAL A 389 15.19 -34.51 12.29
N GLY A 390 13.96 -34.03 12.11
CA GLY A 390 12.87 -34.18 13.06
C GLY A 390 12.51 -35.64 13.29
N ASN A 391 12.57 -36.48 12.25
CA ASN A 391 12.37 -37.91 12.35
C ASN A 391 13.43 -38.61 13.23
N LEU A 392 14.64 -38.03 13.39
CA LEU A 392 15.63 -38.53 14.36
C LEU A 392 15.19 -38.32 15.83
N PHE A 393 14.22 -37.43 16.06
CA PHE A 393 13.66 -37.10 17.37
C PHE A 393 12.17 -37.47 17.48
N ASP A 394 11.68 -38.42 16.67
CA ASP A 394 10.27 -38.83 16.60
C ASP A 394 9.28 -37.68 16.30
N TYR A 395 9.76 -36.62 15.65
CA TYR A 395 8.97 -35.45 15.25
C TYR A 395 9.12 -35.15 13.75
N PRO A 396 8.60 -36.01 12.85
CA PRO A 396 8.75 -35.87 11.40
C PRO A 396 8.00 -34.65 10.82
N GLN A 397 7.12 -34.04 11.61
CA GLN A 397 6.37 -32.82 11.28
C GLN A 397 7.22 -31.55 11.32
N LEU A 398 8.50 -31.64 11.73
CA LEU A 398 9.41 -30.50 11.71
C LEU A 398 9.61 -30.00 10.28
N ASN A 399 9.26 -28.75 10.03
CA ASN A 399 9.47 -28.06 8.76
C ASN A 399 9.92 -26.62 9.03
N PHE A 400 10.34 -25.91 7.98
CA PHE A 400 10.85 -24.55 8.08
C PHE A 400 9.77 -23.57 8.57
N GLU A 401 8.53 -23.80 8.15
CA GLU A 401 7.37 -23.02 8.58
C GLU A 401 7.16 -23.07 10.08
N ASN A 402 7.24 -24.26 10.70
CA ASN A 402 7.06 -24.44 12.12
C ASN A 402 8.13 -23.68 12.91
N ILE A 403 9.39 -23.75 12.48
CA ILE A 403 10.48 -22.98 13.10
C ILE A 403 10.18 -21.47 13.00
N CYS A 404 9.79 -21.01 11.82
CA CYS A 404 9.41 -19.61 11.60
C CYS A 404 8.21 -19.19 12.44
N ALA A 405 7.19 -20.05 12.55
CA ALA A 405 6.00 -19.82 13.34
C ALA A 405 6.39 -19.54 14.80
N TYR A 406 7.23 -20.37 15.42
CA TYR A 406 7.68 -20.13 16.79
C TYR A 406 8.59 -18.91 16.95
N VAL A 407 9.51 -18.67 16.01
CA VAL A 407 10.44 -17.52 16.07
C VAL A 407 9.70 -16.18 15.91
N PHE A 408 8.73 -16.12 14.99
CA PHE A 408 8.01 -14.89 14.68
C PHE A 408 6.67 -14.75 15.40
N MET A 409 6.19 -15.77 16.13
CA MET A 409 4.96 -15.69 16.92
C MET A 409 4.95 -14.48 17.88
N PRO A 410 6.03 -14.12 18.61
CA PRO A 410 6.00 -12.95 19.47
C PRO A 410 5.71 -11.65 18.70
N PHE A 411 6.31 -11.47 17.52
CA PHE A 411 6.07 -10.31 16.67
C PHE A 411 4.65 -10.32 16.09
N SER A 412 4.17 -11.49 15.71
CA SER A 412 2.79 -11.71 15.25
C SER A 412 1.76 -11.29 16.30
N PHE A 413 1.89 -11.83 17.52
CA PHE A 413 1.01 -11.52 18.63
C PHE A 413 1.09 -10.06 19.04
N MET A 414 2.28 -9.45 19.03
CA MET A 414 2.46 -8.02 19.30
C MET A 414 1.66 -7.13 18.34
N MET A 415 1.44 -7.54 17.09
CA MET A 415 0.60 -6.76 16.16
C MET A 415 -0.90 -6.81 16.50
N GLY A 416 -1.31 -7.64 17.47
CA GLY A 416 -2.69 -7.85 17.89
C GLY A 416 -3.46 -8.84 17.02
N VAL A 417 -2.72 -9.82 16.47
CA VAL A 417 -3.25 -11.05 15.88
C VAL A 417 -3.79 -11.94 17.00
N ASP A 418 -4.85 -12.70 16.74
CA ASP A 418 -5.38 -13.64 17.71
C ASP A 418 -4.33 -14.71 18.06
N TRP A 419 -4.30 -15.16 19.32
CA TRP A 419 -3.27 -16.10 19.79
C TRP A 419 -3.18 -17.37 18.94
N GLU A 420 -4.34 -17.93 18.56
CA GLU A 420 -4.42 -19.12 17.71
C GLU A 420 -3.88 -18.87 16.28
N ASP A 421 -4.11 -17.68 15.75
CA ASP A 421 -3.64 -17.29 14.40
C ASP A 421 -2.18 -16.83 14.43
N SER A 422 -1.64 -16.51 15.62
CA SER A 422 -0.33 -15.88 15.75
C SER A 422 0.80 -16.76 15.23
N PHE A 423 0.68 -18.08 15.38
CA PHE A 423 1.65 -19.03 14.81
C PHE A 423 1.60 -19.07 13.27
N ILE A 424 0.40 -19.07 12.69
CA ILE A 424 0.21 -19.08 11.23
C ILE A 424 0.80 -17.80 10.64
N VAL A 425 0.43 -16.64 11.20
CA VAL A 425 0.98 -15.35 10.77
C VAL A 425 2.49 -15.29 11.01
N GLY A 426 3.01 -15.85 12.11
CA GLY A 426 4.44 -15.99 12.36
C GLY A 426 5.17 -16.76 11.24
N GLY A 427 4.57 -17.86 10.76
CA GLY A 427 5.06 -18.60 9.59
C GLY A 427 5.12 -17.73 8.33
N LEU A 428 4.07 -16.94 8.06
CA LEU A 428 4.03 -16.00 6.93
C LEU A 428 5.12 -14.92 7.03
N LEU A 429 5.37 -14.39 8.23
CA LEU A 429 6.45 -13.42 8.48
C LEU A 429 7.83 -14.01 8.20
N GLY A 430 8.04 -15.27 8.60
CA GLY A 430 9.27 -15.99 8.29
C GLY A 430 9.45 -16.20 6.80
N TYR A 431 8.40 -16.62 6.08
CA TYR A 431 8.46 -16.78 4.63
C TYR A 431 8.80 -15.47 3.91
N LYS A 432 8.17 -14.37 4.32
CA LYS A 432 8.51 -13.04 3.81
C LYS A 432 9.98 -12.74 4.06
N THR A 433 10.46 -12.88 5.29
CA THR A 433 11.80 -12.42 5.69
C THR A 433 12.92 -13.21 5.01
N PHE A 434 12.79 -14.55 4.98
CA PHE A 434 13.84 -15.43 4.48
C PHE A 434 13.82 -15.66 2.97
N PHE A 435 12.64 -15.66 2.36
CA PHE A 435 12.49 -15.85 0.92
C PHE A 435 12.06 -14.55 0.26
N ASN A 436 10.76 -14.30 0.20
CA ASN A 436 10.16 -13.09 -0.32
C ASN A 436 8.67 -13.02 0.04
N GLU A 437 8.10 -11.86 -0.15
CA GLU A 437 6.69 -11.57 0.09
C GLU A 437 5.74 -12.30 -0.90
N PHE A 438 6.20 -12.66 -2.11
CA PHE A 438 5.39 -13.44 -3.07
C PHE A 438 5.02 -14.82 -2.52
N VAL A 439 6.00 -15.54 -1.96
CA VAL A 439 5.75 -16.85 -1.32
C VAL A 439 4.81 -16.70 -0.13
N ALA A 440 4.98 -15.64 0.67
CA ALA A 440 4.10 -15.37 1.79
C ALA A 440 2.66 -15.04 1.36
N TYR A 441 2.47 -14.23 0.31
CA TYR A 441 1.14 -13.87 -0.20
C TYR A 441 0.44 -15.03 -0.91
N GLU A 442 1.17 -15.89 -1.62
CA GLU A 442 0.59 -17.12 -2.22
C GLU A 442 0.02 -18.03 -1.13
N ARG A 443 0.71 -18.13 0.00
CA ARG A 443 0.24 -18.92 1.13
C ARG A 443 -0.90 -18.25 1.89
N LEU A 444 -0.85 -16.93 2.08
CA LEU A 444 -1.96 -16.17 2.65
C LEU A 444 -3.22 -16.31 1.78
N SER A 445 -3.08 -16.26 0.46
CA SER A 445 -4.16 -16.46 -0.49
C SER A 445 -4.86 -17.82 -0.33
N LYS A 446 -4.10 -18.90 -0.11
CA LYS A 446 -4.70 -20.22 0.19
C LYS A 446 -5.56 -20.19 1.45
N LEU A 447 -5.12 -19.49 2.49
CA LEU A 447 -5.89 -19.34 3.74
C LEU A 447 -7.17 -18.52 3.52
N ILE A 448 -7.08 -17.41 2.78
CA ILE A 448 -8.24 -16.58 2.40
C ILE A 448 -9.23 -17.40 1.59
N HIS A 449 -8.79 -18.11 0.56
CA HIS A 449 -9.64 -18.93 -0.30
C HIS A 449 -10.31 -20.07 0.47
N ASN A 450 -9.60 -20.69 1.42
CA ASN A 450 -10.17 -21.71 2.29
C ASN A 450 -11.28 -21.16 3.18
N ARG A 451 -11.13 -19.92 3.69
CA ARG A 451 -12.20 -19.23 4.43
C ARG A 451 -13.39 -18.92 3.54
N GLU A 452 -13.15 -18.34 2.37
CA GLU A 452 -14.20 -17.93 1.42
C GLU A 452 -15.01 -19.10 0.88
N LYS A 453 -14.38 -20.27 0.67
CA LYS A 453 -15.08 -21.50 0.28
C LYS A 453 -16.07 -22.00 1.33
N GLY A 454 -15.89 -21.61 2.59
CA GLY A 454 -16.63 -22.16 3.72
C GLY A 454 -16.15 -23.58 4.07
N GLY A 455 -15.97 -23.85 5.36
CA GLY A 455 -15.52 -25.14 5.87
C GLY A 455 -15.20 -25.13 7.35
N ASN A 456 -14.94 -26.29 7.93
CA ASN A 456 -14.54 -26.40 9.33
C ASN A 456 -13.21 -25.68 9.55
N MET A 457 -13.17 -24.79 10.54
CA MET A 457 -11.95 -24.04 10.89
C MET A 457 -10.81 -24.97 11.32
N TYR A 458 -11.14 -26.13 11.89
CA TYR A 458 -10.18 -27.13 12.35
C TYR A 458 -10.41 -28.47 11.66
N ILE A 459 -9.35 -29.04 11.11
CA ILE A 459 -9.31 -30.41 10.58
C ILE A 459 -8.11 -31.10 11.21
N ASN A 460 -8.36 -32.20 11.94
CA ASN A 460 -7.32 -32.96 12.65
C ASN A 460 -6.44 -32.10 13.59
N GLY A 461 -7.05 -31.11 14.27
CA GLY A 461 -6.33 -30.18 15.15
C GLY A 461 -5.52 -29.09 14.41
N VAL A 462 -5.51 -29.09 13.08
CA VAL A 462 -4.85 -28.07 12.27
C VAL A 462 -5.88 -27.03 11.83
N LYS A 463 -5.59 -25.77 12.15
CA LYS A 463 -6.40 -24.61 11.75
C LYS A 463 -6.23 -24.33 10.25
N GLN A 464 -7.34 -24.30 9.51
CA GLN A 464 -7.36 -24.27 8.04
C GLN A 464 -7.37 -22.86 7.44
N TYR A 465 -7.88 -21.89 8.19
CA TYR A 465 -7.94 -20.48 7.82
C TYR A 465 -7.97 -19.58 9.07
N MET A 466 -7.74 -18.28 8.87
CA MET A 466 -7.62 -17.28 9.93
C MET A 466 -8.87 -16.41 10.03
N THR A 467 -9.00 -15.62 11.10
CA THR A 467 -10.05 -14.61 11.17
C THR A 467 -9.80 -13.49 10.16
N VAL A 468 -10.87 -12.83 9.70
CA VAL A 468 -10.78 -11.67 8.78
C VAL A 468 -9.85 -10.60 9.35
N ARG A 469 -9.90 -10.37 10.67
CA ARG A 469 -9.01 -9.44 11.37
C ARG A 469 -7.54 -9.83 11.21
N SER A 470 -7.20 -11.10 11.45
CA SER A 470 -5.84 -11.62 11.30
C SER A 470 -5.35 -11.56 9.85
N GLU A 471 -6.23 -11.83 8.87
CA GLU A 471 -5.94 -11.68 7.43
C GLU A 471 -5.58 -10.23 7.08
N VAL A 472 -6.33 -9.25 7.61
CA VAL A 472 -6.05 -7.83 7.40
C VAL A 472 -4.70 -7.45 8.03
N ILE A 473 -4.43 -7.84 9.28
CA ILE A 473 -3.15 -7.54 9.94
C ILE A 473 -1.98 -8.18 9.17
N ALA A 474 -2.12 -9.45 8.75
CA ALA A 474 -1.13 -10.15 7.95
C ALA A 474 -0.91 -9.45 6.60
N THR A 475 -1.96 -8.98 5.94
CA THR A 475 -1.85 -8.24 4.67
C THR A 475 -0.94 -7.02 4.80
N TYR A 476 -1.06 -6.25 5.89
CA TYR A 476 -0.21 -5.08 6.15
C TYR A 476 1.20 -5.49 6.56
N ALA A 477 1.34 -6.51 7.41
CA ALA A 477 2.64 -6.97 7.89
C ALA A 477 3.50 -7.54 6.74
N LEU A 478 2.86 -8.14 5.74
CA LEU A 478 3.49 -8.67 4.54
C LEU A 478 3.81 -7.60 3.49
N CYS A 479 3.15 -6.44 3.52
CA CYS A 479 3.25 -5.39 2.51
C CYS A 479 4.58 -4.62 2.58
N GLY A 480 5.67 -5.27 2.12
CA GLY A 480 6.98 -4.65 1.97
C GLY A 480 8.05 -5.62 1.48
N PHE A 481 9.04 -5.12 0.75
CA PHE A 481 10.14 -5.90 0.18
C PHE A 481 11.24 -6.31 1.18
N ALA A 482 11.03 -6.16 2.49
CA ALA A 482 12.02 -6.48 3.51
C ALA A 482 12.31 -7.99 3.61
N ASN A 483 13.30 -8.46 2.83
CA ASN A 483 13.76 -9.84 2.80
C ASN A 483 15.25 -9.94 2.39
N PHE A 484 15.90 -11.08 2.65
CA PHE A 484 17.32 -11.25 2.36
C PHE A 484 17.67 -11.19 0.85
N GLY A 485 16.75 -11.58 -0.03
CA GLY A 485 16.93 -11.45 -1.49
C GLY A 485 16.96 -9.97 -1.93
N SER A 486 15.99 -9.19 -1.45
CA SER A 486 15.89 -7.75 -1.64
C SER A 486 17.10 -7.00 -1.07
N LEU A 487 17.71 -7.48 0.02
CA LEU A 487 18.93 -6.90 0.56
C LEU A 487 20.05 -6.90 -0.51
N GLY A 488 20.22 -8.01 -1.22
CA GLY A 488 21.15 -8.08 -2.36
C GLY A 488 20.77 -7.15 -3.51
N LEU A 489 19.47 -7.09 -3.86
CA LEU A 489 18.97 -6.21 -4.92
C LEU A 489 19.17 -4.72 -4.60
N VAL A 490 18.93 -4.29 -3.37
CA VAL A 490 19.10 -2.90 -2.94
C VAL A 490 20.59 -2.54 -2.93
N ILE A 491 21.47 -3.41 -2.43
CA ILE A 491 22.91 -3.18 -2.47
C ILE A 491 23.39 -3.05 -3.91
N GLY A 492 23.03 -3.98 -4.79
CA GLY A 492 23.42 -3.96 -6.20
C GLY A 492 22.85 -2.75 -6.94
N GLY A 493 21.55 -2.49 -6.78
CA GLY A 493 20.83 -1.38 -7.39
C GLY A 493 21.41 -0.03 -6.99
N LEU A 494 21.50 0.26 -5.69
CA LEU A 494 22.05 1.53 -5.23
C LEU A 494 23.53 1.69 -5.54
N THR A 495 24.33 0.63 -5.48
CA THR A 495 25.77 0.70 -5.82
C THR A 495 25.97 1.01 -7.30
N SER A 496 25.09 0.52 -8.19
CA SER A 496 25.16 0.86 -9.61
C SER A 496 24.85 2.34 -9.89
N ILE A 497 24.02 2.97 -9.04
CA ILE A 497 23.67 4.39 -9.17
C ILE A 497 24.72 5.29 -8.50
N ALA A 498 25.21 4.92 -7.31
CA ALA A 498 26.17 5.67 -6.51
C ALA A 498 27.36 4.79 -6.06
N PRO A 499 28.27 4.43 -6.98
CA PRO A 499 29.36 3.48 -6.69
C PRO A 499 30.33 3.98 -5.61
N SER A 500 30.49 5.30 -5.47
CA SER A 500 31.31 5.91 -4.41
C SER A 500 30.80 5.64 -2.98
N ARG A 501 29.54 5.21 -2.83
CA ARG A 501 28.89 4.96 -1.53
C ARG A 501 28.72 3.48 -1.21
N LYS A 502 29.27 2.57 -2.02
CA LYS A 502 29.15 1.11 -1.88
C LYS A 502 29.31 0.61 -0.44
N ASN A 503 30.37 1.04 0.25
CA ASN A 503 30.69 0.58 1.60
C ASN A 503 29.61 0.98 2.62
N GLU A 504 29.01 2.16 2.44
CA GLU A 504 27.98 2.67 3.34
C GLU A 504 26.62 2.03 3.05
N ILE A 505 26.30 1.80 1.78
CA ILE A 505 25.11 1.04 1.35
C ILE A 505 25.17 -0.36 1.98
N ALA A 506 26.27 -1.09 1.75
CA ALA A 506 26.42 -2.45 2.27
C ALA A 506 26.42 -2.49 3.82
N GLY A 507 27.09 -1.54 4.48
CA GLY A 507 27.12 -1.47 5.95
C GLY A 507 25.78 -1.11 6.59
N GLY A 508 24.90 -0.39 5.87
CA GLY A 508 23.58 0.02 6.34
C GLY A 508 22.43 -0.90 5.94
N ALA A 509 22.57 -1.71 4.89
CA ALA A 509 21.47 -2.45 4.27
C ALA A 509 20.74 -3.42 5.21
N PHE A 510 21.46 -4.19 6.02
CA PHE A 510 20.83 -5.13 6.97
C PHE A 510 20.01 -4.40 8.04
N ARG A 511 20.52 -3.27 8.55
CA ARG A 511 19.77 -2.43 9.48
C ARG A 511 18.55 -1.78 8.82
N ALA A 512 18.70 -1.36 7.56
CA ALA A 512 17.60 -0.80 6.80
C ALA A 512 16.50 -1.83 6.53
N MET A 513 16.86 -3.11 6.29
CA MET A 513 15.92 -4.21 6.14
C MET A 513 15.12 -4.45 7.43
N ILE A 514 15.79 -4.52 8.59
CA ILE A 514 15.11 -4.64 9.90
C ILE A 514 14.15 -3.45 10.12
N ALA A 515 14.61 -2.23 9.86
CA ALA A 515 13.77 -1.04 9.97
C ALA A 515 12.58 -1.09 9.00
N GLY A 516 12.76 -1.64 7.79
CA GLY A 516 11.68 -1.85 6.82
C GLY A 516 10.65 -2.86 7.29
N THR A 517 11.10 -3.99 7.84
CA THR A 517 10.23 -5.01 8.45
C THR A 517 9.41 -4.42 9.58
N VAL A 518 10.05 -3.68 10.50
CA VAL A 518 9.35 -3.04 11.62
C VAL A 518 8.41 -1.94 11.15
N ALA A 519 8.74 -1.19 10.10
CA ALA A 519 7.79 -0.24 9.50
C ALA A 519 6.51 -0.93 9.00
N CYS A 520 6.63 -2.12 8.37
CA CYS A 520 5.46 -2.94 7.99
C CYS A 520 4.68 -3.42 9.23
N PHE A 521 5.36 -3.76 10.31
CA PHE A 521 4.70 -4.19 11.55
C PHE A 521 3.98 -3.03 12.25
N MET A 522 4.53 -1.81 12.18
CA MET A 522 3.88 -0.63 12.69
C MET A 522 2.59 -0.31 11.93
N THR A 523 2.60 -0.42 10.59
CA THR A 523 1.37 -0.25 9.80
C THR A 523 0.35 -1.36 10.07
N ALA A 524 0.81 -2.59 10.29
CA ALA A 524 -0.03 -3.71 10.72
C ALA A 524 -0.64 -3.52 12.12
N CYS A 525 0.10 -2.95 13.08
CA CYS A 525 -0.45 -2.53 14.37
C CYS A 525 -1.55 -1.47 14.19
N VAL A 526 -1.34 -0.47 13.33
CA VAL A 526 -2.36 0.56 13.07
C VAL A 526 -3.60 -0.06 12.42
N ALA A 527 -3.44 -0.98 11.47
CA ALA A 527 -4.56 -1.74 10.92
C ALA A 527 -5.27 -2.55 12.03
N GLY A 528 -4.53 -3.26 12.88
CA GLY A 528 -5.09 -3.98 14.03
C GLY A 528 -5.85 -3.08 15.01
N MET A 529 -5.42 -1.84 15.21
CA MET A 529 -6.17 -0.88 16.04
C MET A 529 -7.48 -0.44 15.39
N LEU A 530 -7.51 -0.28 14.06
CA LEU A 530 -8.62 0.37 13.36
C LEU A 530 -9.62 -0.59 12.73
N THR A 531 -9.20 -1.83 12.45
CA THR A 531 -10.06 -2.87 11.89
C THR A 531 -11.08 -3.31 12.92
N VAL A 532 -12.35 -3.05 12.59
CA VAL A 532 -13.49 -3.59 13.31
C VAL A 532 -13.70 -5.02 12.81
N PRO A 533 -13.91 -6.02 13.69
CA PRO A 533 -14.30 -7.34 13.24
C PRO A 533 -15.62 -7.23 12.48
N GLY A 534 -15.57 -7.44 11.17
CA GLY A 534 -16.76 -7.80 10.39
C GLY A 534 -16.99 -9.30 10.45
N LEU A 535 -18.17 -9.75 10.03
CA LEU A 535 -18.56 -11.15 9.94
C LEU A 535 -17.45 -12.04 9.36
N GLU A 536 -17.07 -13.09 10.10
CA GLU A 536 -15.94 -13.97 9.77
C GLU A 536 -16.18 -14.80 8.50
N VAL A 537 -17.46 -15.07 8.19
CA VAL A 537 -17.91 -15.86 7.04
C VAL A 537 -18.90 -15.03 6.20
N PRO A 538 -18.83 -15.07 4.85
CA PRO A 538 -19.80 -14.40 4.00
C PRO A 538 -21.24 -14.79 4.34
N CYS A 539 -22.14 -13.80 4.48
CA CYS A 539 -23.50 -14.03 4.94
C CYS A 539 -24.29 -15.04 4.12
N HIS A 540 -24.06 -15.16 2.82
CA HIS A 540 -24.76 -16.14 2.00
C HIS A 540 -24.45 -17.59 2.41
N ILE A 541 -23.23 -17.87 2.87
CA ILE A 541 -22.82 -19.20 3.35
C ILE A 541 -23.38 -19.43 4.76
N LEU A 542 -23.28 -18.43 5.62
CA LEU A 542 -23.76 -18.51 7.00
C LEU A 542 -25.28 -18.72 7.04
N LEU A 543 -26.02 -17.96 6.22
CA LEU A 543 -27.46 -18.11 6.03
C LEU A 543 -27.81 -19.43 5.32
N GLY A 544 -27.04 -19.82 4.30
CA GLY A 544 -27.24 -21.07 3.58
C GLY A 544 -27.07 -22.30 4.47
N ASN A 545 -26.09 -22.30 5.37
CA ASN A 545 -25.88 -23.39 6.33
C ASN A 545 -26.94 -23.38 7.44
N ALA A 546 -27.28 -22.20 7.97
CA ALA A 546 -28.26 -22.04 9.04
C ALA A 546 -29.69 -22.44 8.64
N PHE A 547 -30.10 -22.17 7.39
CA PHE A 547 -31.48 -22.34 6.93
C PHE A 547 -31.70 -23.53 5.99
N ASN A 548 -30.66 -24.35 5.74
CA ASN A 548 -30.81 -25.65 5.07
C ASN A 548 -30.81 -26.84 6.05
N SER A 549 -30.44 -26.64 7.32
CA SER A 549 -30.62 -27.64 8.39
C SER A 549 -32.06 -27.61 8.92
N THR A 550 -32.61 -28.79 9.27
CA THR A 550 -33.99 -28.93 9.80
C THR A 550 -34.16 -28.42 11.23
N ASP A 551 -33.06 -28.10 11.91
CA ASP A 551 -33.08 -27.48 13.23
C ASP A 551 -32.93 -25.97 13.09
N PHE A 552 -33.89 -25.24 13.68
CA PHE A 552 -33.84 -23.79 13.77
C PHE A 552 -32.66 -23.39 14.66
N PRO A 553 -31.68 -22.61 14.16
CA PRO A 553 -30.55 -22.21 14.98
C PRO A 553 -30.99 -21.20 16.04
N ASP A 554 -30.41 -21.32 17.23
CA ASP A 554 -30.54 -20.34 18.31
C ASP A 554 -30.18 -18.93 17.81
N ASN A 555 -30.81 -17.93 18.44
CA ASN A 555 -30.79 -16.52 18.08
C ASN A 555 -29.36 -15.92 18.16
N ASN A 556 -28.53 -16.20 17.15
CA ASN A 556 -27.13 -15.83 17.12
C ASN A 556 -26.98 -14.42 16.52
N THR A 557 -26.22 -13.54 17.18
CA THR A 557 -26.05 -12.13 16.77
C THR A 557 -25.52 -11.97 15.35
N GLU A 558 -24.68 -12.91 14.89
CA GLU A 558 -24.12 -12.94 13.53
C GLU A 558 -25.19 -13.23 12.45
N LEU A 559 -26.18 -14.06 12.78
CA LEU A 559 -27.31 -14.38 11.89
C LEU A 559 -28.21 -13.16 11.71
N VAL A 560 -28.46 -12.42 12.79
CA VAL A 560 -29.23 -11.16 12.76
C VAL A 560 -28.53 -10.10 11.92
N GLU A 561 -27.22 -9.93 12.10
CA GLU A 561 -26.41 -8.97 11.32
C GLU A 561 -26.37 -9.33 9.83
N CYS A 562 -26.25 -10.62 9.51
CA CYS A 562 -26.35 -11.11 8.13
C CYS A 562 -27.71 -10.90 7.50
N CYS A 563 -28.79 -11.11 8.26
CA CYS A 563 -30.14 -10.85 7.78
C CYS A 563 -30.40 -9.35 7.57
N GLN A 564 -29.83 -8.47 8.41
CA GLN A 564 -29.88 -7.03 8.19
C GLN A 564 -29.09 -6.63 6.94
N GLN A 565 -27.92 -7.24 6.72
CA GLN A 565 -27.11 -7.01 5.53
C GLN A 565 -27.84 -7.45 4.25
N LEU A 566 -28.49 -8.62 4.27
CA LEU A 566 -29.36 -9.11 3.20
C LEU A 566 -30.45 -8.08 2.85
N PHE A 567 -31.21 -7.61 3.83
CA PHE A 567 -32.31 -6.67 3.61
C PHE A 567 -31.84 -5.26 3.21
N SER A 568 -30.70 -4.79 3.71
CA SER A 568 -30.11 -3.49 3.34
C SER A 568 -29.50 -3.48 1.94
N SER A 569 -29.07 -4.65 1.43
CA SER A 569 -28.51 -4.78 0.08
C SER A 569 -29.56 -4.68 -1.03
N LEU A 570 -30.85 -4.75 -0.68
CA LEU A 570 -31.96 -4.59 -1.59
C LEU A 570 -32.39 -3.14 -1.62
N ASN A 571 -32.23 -2.49 -2.78
CA ASN A 571 -32.81 -1.17 -3.01
C ASN A 571 -34.31 -1.20 -2.70
N HIS A 572 -34.78 -0.17 -1.98
CA HIS A 572 -36.18 0.04 -1.56
C HIS A 572 -37.25 -0.02 -2.67
N SER A 573 -36.88 -0.28 -3.92
CA SER A 573 -37.73 -0.25 -5.12
C SER A 573 -37.97 -1.60 -5.78
N GLN A 574 -37.51 -2.72 -5.21
CA GLN A 574 -37.76 -4.07 -5.77
C GLN A 574 -38.62 -4.91 -4.82
N GLU A 575 -39.88 -5.13 -5.21
CA GLU A 575 -40.84 -6.04 -4.56
C GLU A 575 -40.60 -7.52 -4.93
N VAL A 576 -39.51 -7.84 -5.62
CA VAL A 576 -39.22 -9.19 -6.15
C VAL A 576 -37.79 -9.59 -5.75
N PHE A 577 -37.65 -10.81 -5.22
CA PHE A 577 -36.37 -11.42 -4.88
C PHE A 577 -35.44 -11.43 -6.11
N PRO A 578 -34.32 -10.68 -6.12
CA PRO A 578 -33.35 -10.81 -7.19
C PRO A 578 -32.55 -12.08 -6.91
N GLY A 579 -32.82 -13.13 -7.68
CA GLY A 579 -32.02 -14.35 -7.65
C GLY A 579 -30.53 -14.01 -7.81
N GLY A 580 -29.72 -14.40 -6.82
CA GLY A 580 -28.29 -14.15 -6.71
C GLY A 580 -27.63 -15.20 -5.82
N ASN A 581 -26.58 -14.84 -5.08
CA ASN A 581 -25.83 -15.76 -4.20
C ASN A 581 -26.62 -16.28 -2.97
N TYR A 582 -27.87 -15.81 -2.75
CA TYR A 582 -28.71 -16.18 -1.61
C TYR A 582 -29.86 -17.10 -2.03
N SER A 583 -30.19 -18.10 -1.20
CA SER A 583 -31.30 -19.03 -1.45
C SER A 583 -32.64 -18.48 -0.95
N LEU A 584 -33.75 -18.99 -1.50
CA LEU A 584 -35.11 -18.69 -1.00
C LEU A 584 -35.30 -19.12 0.48
N SER A 585 -34.60 -20.18 0.91
CA SER A 585 -34.58 -20.61 2.32
C SER A 585 -33.95 -19.56 3.23
N SER A 586 -32.83 -18.96 2.81
CA SER A 586 -32.15 -17.89 3.55
C SER A 586 -33.04 -16.66 3.73
N TRP A 587 -33.81 -16.30 2.69
CA TRP A 587 -34.76 -15.19 2.72
C TRP A 587 -35.88 -15.40 3.74
N LYS A 588 -36.54 -16.56 3.68
CA LYS A 588 -37.63 -16.91 4.60
C LYS A 588 -37.15 -17.02 6.05
N GLY A 589 -35.96 -17.58 6.26
CA GLY A 589 -35.32 -17.66 7.56
C GLY A 589 -35.05 -16.28 8.17
N CYS A 590 -34.46 -15.36 7.39
CA CYS A 590 -34.22 -13.99 7.84
C CYS A 590 -35.50 -13.21 8.16
N CYS A 591 -36.57 -13.44 7.40
CA CYS A 591 -37.89 -12.87 7.64
C CYS A 591 -38.51 -13.31 8.97
N GLN A 592 -38.18 -14.51 9.48
CA GLN A 592 -38.64 -14.99 10.79
C GLN A 592 -37.84 -14.39 11.94
N ILE A 593 -36.54 -14.11 11.74
CA ILE A 593 -35.66 -13.53 12.76
C ILE A 593 -35.87 -12.02 12.90
N LEU A 594 -35.87 -11.30 11.78
CA LEU A 594 -36.07 -9.85 11.73
C LEU A 594 -37.50 -9.59 11.29
N HIS A 595 -38.43 -9.51 12.25
CA HIS A 595 -39.79 -9.00 11.98
C HIS A 595 -39.71 -7.53 11.53
N HIS A 596 -39.43 -7.29 10.25
CA HIS A 596 -39.27 -5.95 9.69
C HIS A 596 -40.54 -5.55 8.90
N PRO A 597 -41.28 -4.51 9.30
CA PRO A 597 -42.57 -4.15 8.68
C PRO A 597 -42.47 -3.58 7.25
N ALA A 598 -41.26 -3.39 6.72
CA ALA A 598 -41.02 -2.78 5.41
C ALA A 598 -40.87 -3.78 4.26
N PHE A 599 -40.75 -5.09 4.54
CA PHE A 599 -40.60 -6.14 3.54
C PHE A 599 -41.73 -7.15 3.69
N ASN A 600 -42.46 -7.42 2.61
CA ASN A 600 -43.54 -8.40 2.62
C ASN A 600 -42.93 -9.81 2.59
N CYS A 601 -42.91 -10.46 3.75
CA CYS A 601 -42.25 -11.76 3.95
C CYS A 601 -43.12 -12.97 3.55
N THR A 602 -44.14 -12.77 2.72
CA THR A 602 -45.08 -13.81 2.23
C THR A 602 -44.61 -14.49 0.96
#